data_AF-A0A7V7DW76-F1
#
_entry.id   AF-A0A7V7DW76-F1
#
_cell.length_a   1.000
_cell.length_b   1.000
_cell.length_c   1.000
_cell.angle_alpha   90.00
_cell.angle_beta   90.00
_cell.angle_gamma   90.00
#
_symmetry.space_group_name_H-M   'P 1'
#
loop_
_entity.id
_entity.type
_entity.pdbx_description
1 polymer ?
#
loop_
_entity_poly.entity_id
_entity_poly.type
_entity_poly.pdbx_seq_one_letter_code
_entity_poly.pdbx_strand_id
1 'polypeptide(L)'
;MSIIHGSMGLIYFVHEWEPKFNESALLSDPQMLSSVTAINRRILGLAPVLNSPAVKDGVKISSDNKEVPVAVMIKKYNRATYLFTVGMRNGSTSATFTVLGLAGENNVEVLGEDRTILSKNGVFKDKFNAWDVHLYRINEKRQDLRLPRAMEPQINVTRNLTYLNHAIFYRAFTGYF
;
A
#
# COMPACT_ATOMS: atom_id res chain seq x y z
N MET A 1 5.05 -6.03 15.51
CA MET A 1 4.46 -5.09 16.49
C MET A 1 5.24 -3.79 16.59
N SER A 2 6.50 -3.81 17.04
CA SER A 2 7.30 -2.60 17.27
C SER A 2 7.53 -1.76 15.99
N ILE A 3 7.81 -2.39 14.84
CA ILE A 3 7.96 -1.71 13.55
C ILE A 3 6.70 -0.93 13.16
N ILE A 4 5.52 -1.49 13.37
CA ILE A 4 4.23 -0.81 13.13
C ILE A 4 4.07 0.43 14.02
N HIS A 5 4.71 0.43 15.19
CA HIS A 5 4.76 1.55 16.13
C HIS A 5 6.04 2.40 16.01
N GLY A 6 6.74 2.33 14.88
CA GLY A 6 7.83 3.26 14.54
C GLY A 6 9.25 2.78 14.86
N SER A 7 9.44 1.55 15.30
CA SER A 7 10.81 1.00 15.41
C SER A 7 11.46 0.89 14.03
N MET A 8 12.71 1.34 13.92
CA MET A 8 13.48 1.37 12.67
C MET A 8 14.59 0.31 12.62
N GLY A 9 14.64 -0.58 13.60
CA GLY A 9 15.66 -1.60 13.70
C GLY A 9 15.20 -2.78 14.54
N LEU A 10 15.96 -3.86 14.44
CA LEU A 10 15.83 -5.08 15.24
C LEU A 10 17.22 -5.67 15.43
N ILE A 11 17.37 -6.36 16.55
CA ILE A 11 18.55 -7.16 16.87
C ILE A 11 18.07 -8.53 17.33
N TYR A 12 18.84 -9.56 17.01
CA TYR A 12 18.62 -10.89 17.52
C TYR A 12 19.55 -11.12 18.70
N PHE A 13 19.00 -11.60 19.80
CA PHE A 13 19.79 -12.12 20.90
C PHE A 13 20.08 -13.59 20.61
N VAL A 14 21.36 -13.94 20.46
CA VAL A 14 21.79 -15.21 19.86
C VAL A 14 22.42 -16.20 20.83
N HIS A 15 22.66 -15.78 22.07
CA HIS A 15 23.43 -16.54 23.05
C HIS A 15 22.53 -17.50 23.86
N GLU A 16 23.08 -18.66 24.20
CA GLU A 16 22.53 -19.61 25.17
C GLU A 16 23.51 -19.74 26.33
N TRP A 17 23.01 -19.68 27.57
CA TRP A 17 23.83 -19.84 28.77
C TRP A 17 23.78 -21.28 29.31
N GLU A 18 22.59 -21.88 29.27
CA GLU A 18 22.27 -23.21 29.78
C GLU A 18 21.40 -23.95 28.74
N PRO A 19 21.51 -25.29 28.63
CA PRO A 19 22.35 -26.19 29.42
C PRO A 19 23.84 -26.20 29.01
N LYS A 20 24.20 -25.56 27.90
CA LYS A 20 25.59 -25.43 27.46
C LYS A 20 25.80 -24.04 26.86
N PHE A 21 26.81 -23.34 27.34
CA PHE A 21 27.16 -22.04 26.79
C PHE A 21 27.44 -22.12 25.28
N ASN A 22 26.72 -21.31 24.51
CA ASN A 22 26.93 -21.12 23.07
C ASN A 22 26.64 -19.67 22.70
N GLU A 23 27.68 -18.94 22.30
CA GLU A 23 27.60 -17.53 21.90
C GLU A 23 26.80 -17.30 20.61
N SER A 24 26.54 -18.35 19.83
CA SER A 24 25.82 -18.31 18.56
C SER A 24 24.73 -19.39 18.46
N ALA A 25 24.10 -19.73 19.59
CA ALA A 25 23.08 -20.78 19.70
C ALA A 25 21.97 -20.67 18.65
N LEU A 26 21.48 -19.45 18.42
CA LEU A 26 20.45 -19.17 17.41
C LEU A 26 20.90 -19.55 15.98
N LEU A 27 22.19 -19.47 15.68
CA LEU A 27 22.76 -19.87 14.38
C LEU A 27 23.11 -21.36 14.32
N SER A 28 23.30 -22.00 15.48
CA SER A 28 23.61 -23.42 15.58
C SER A 28 22.37 -24.31 15.53
N ASP A 29 21.23 -23.79 15.97
CA ASP A 29 19.93 -24.47 15.88
C ASP A 29 19.35 -24.32 14.45
N PRO A 30 19.14 -25.42 13.69
CA PRO A 30 18.68 -25.33 12.31
C PRO A 30 17.29 -24.69 12.16
N GLN A 31 16.40 -24.88 13.13
CA GLN A 31 15.04 -24.35 13.09
C GLN A 31 15.04 -22.83 13.34
N MET A 32 15.80 -22.38 14.33
CA MET A 32 15.97 -20.96 14.63
C MET A 32 16.69 -20.25 13.49
N LEU A 33 17.79 -20.82 12.98
CA LEU A 33 18.54 -20.28 11.84
C LEU A 33 17.64 -20.10 10.61
N SER A 34 16.86 -21.14 10.27
CA SER A 34 15.90 -21.08 9.16
C SER A 34 14.87 -19.97 9.37
N SER A 35 14.35 -19.86 10.60
CA SER A 35 13.34 -18.86 10.96
C SER A 35 13.87 -17.42 10.86
N VAL A 36 15.04 -17.12 11.43
CA VAL A 36 15.65 -15.78 11.31
C VAL A 36 16.08 -15.46 9.88
N THR A 37 16.51 -16.47 9.12
CA THR A 37 16.83 -16.30 7.70
C THR A 37 15.59 -15.91 6.90
N ALA A 38 14.46 -16.57 7.13
CA ALA A 38 13.19 -16.23 6.49
C ALA A 38 12.73 -14.80 6.86
N ILE A 39 12.83 -14.43 8.14
CA ILE A 39 12.51 -13.07 8.60
C ILE A 39 13.41 -12.04 7.91
N ASN A 40 14.74 -12.27 7.89
CA ASN A 40 15.69 -11.38 7.24
C ASN A 40 15.41 -11.21 5.74
N ARG A 41 15.11 -12.30 5.02
CA ARG A 41 14.72 -12.24 3.60
C ARG A 41 13.46 -11.38 3.40
N ARG A 42 12.45 -11.54 4.26
CA ARG A 42 11.21 -10.73 4.19
C ARG A 42 11.49 -9.26 4.46
N ILE A 43 12.32 -8.93 5.47
CA ILE A 43 12.72 -7.55 5.78
C ILE A 43 13.48 -6.93 4.60
N LEU A 44 14.45 -7.64 4.04
CA LEU A 44 15.23 -7.17 2.90
C LEU A 44 14.34 -6.92 1.67
N GLY A 45 13.43 -7.84 1.35
CA GLY A 45 12.48 -7.67 0.25
C GLY A 45 11.52 -6.49 0.45
N LEU A 46 11.22 -6.13 1.70
CA LEU A 46 10.34 -5.00 2.04
C LEU A 46 11.11 -3.73 2.40
N ALA A 47 12.44 -3.74 2.40
CA ALA A 47 13.26 -2.62 2.85
C ALA A 47 12.92 -1.29 2.16
N PRO A 48 12.71 -1.22 0.83
CA PRO A 48 12.31 0.03 0.18
C PRO A 48 10.98 0.60 0.70
N VAL A 49 10.03 -0.27 1.05
CA VAL A 49 8.73 0.11 1.59
C VAL A 49 8.85 0.50 3.06
N LEU A 50 9.55 -0.29 3.87
CA LEU A 50 9.76 -0.03 5.29
C LEU A 50 10.47 1.31 5.53
N ASN A 51 11.45 1.63 4.68
CA ASN A 51 12.22 2.88 4.73
C ASN A 51 11.51 4.08 4.09
N SER A 52 10.36 3.89 3.44
CA SER A 52 9.54 5.01 2.96
C SER A 52 8.79 5.69 4.12
N PRO A 53 8.37 6.96 3.99
CA PRO A 53 7.55 7.62 5.01
C PRO A 53 6.23 6.90 5.28
N ALA A 54 5.80 6.86 6.54
CA ALA A 54 4.44 6.41 6.87
C ALA A 54 3.40 7.45 6.47
N VAL A 55 2.25 6.99 5.97
CA VAL A 55 1.11 7.86 5.65
C VAL A 55 0.25 8.02 6.90
N LYS A 56 0.31 9.20 7.53
CA LYS A 56 -0.56 9.50 8.68
C LYS A 56 -2.02 9.48 8.25
N ASP A 57 -2.87 8.91 9.09
CA ASP A 57 -4.33 8.84 8.93
C ASP A 57 -4.82 8.24 7.60
N GLY A 58 -3.96 7.53 6.86
CA GLY A 58 -4.29 6.95 5.54
C GLY A 58 -5.20 5.72 5.60
N VAL A 59 -5.44 5.18 6.80
CA VAL A 59 -6.30 4.02 7.02
C VAL A 59 -7.02 4.17 8.36
N LYS A 60 -8.32 3.85 8.36
CA LYS A 60 -9.10 3.62 9.57
C LYS A 60 -9.28 2.11 9.77
N ILE A 61 -9.26 1.68 11.02
CA ILE A 61 -9.42 0.27 11.38
C ILE A 61 -10.41 0.11 12.52
N SER A 62 -11.22 -0.94 12.46
CA SER A 62 -12.07 -1.38 13.57
C SER A 62 -11.97 -2.89 13.73
N SER A 63 -11.86 -3.36 14.97
CA SER A 63 -11.93 -4.77 15.33
C SER A 63 -13.32 -5.12 15.83
N ASP A 64 -13.88 -6.25 15.39
CA ASP A 64 -15.14 -6.78 15.92
C ASP A 64 -15.01 -7.12 17.42
N ASN A 65 -13.91 -7.76 17.80
CA ASN A 65 -13.54 -7.95 19.20
C ASN A 65 -12.58 -6.84 19.65
N LYS A 66 -13.05 -5.94 20.54
CA LYS A 66 -12.26 -4.83 21.08
C LYS A 66 -11.12 -5.27 21.99
N GLU A 67 -11.21 -6.46 22.58
CA GLU A 67 -10.14 -7.03 23.40
C GLU A 67 -8.95 -7.49 22.57
N VAL A 68 -9.13 -7.69 21.26
CA VAL A 68 -8.07 -8.03 20.31
C VAL A 68 -7.95 -6.88 19.29
N PRO A 69 -7.32 -5.75 19.67
CA PRO A 69 -7.11 -4.65 18.73
C PRO A 69 -6.13 -5.07 17.65
N VAL A 70 -6.34 -4.59 16.42
CA VAL A 70 -5.39 -4.73 15.32
C VAL A 70 -4.64 -3.42 15.16
N ALA A 71 -3.31 -3.48 15.19
CA ALA A 71 -2.46 -2.32 14.89
C ALA A 71 -2.13 -2.29 13.39
N VAL A 72 -2.00 -1.09 12.82
CA VAL A 72 -1.71 -0.90 11.40
C VAL A 72 -0.71 0.22 11.16
N MET A 73 0.21 0.00 10.23
CA MET A 73 1.07 1.02 9.62
C MET A 73 0.86 0.98 8.10
N ILE A 74 0.63 2.14 7.50
CA ILE A 74 0.43 2.28 6.06
C ILE A 74 1.64 2.99 5.41
N LYS A 75 2.07 2.45 4.26
CA LYS A 75 3.17 2.99 3.45
C LYS A 75 2.71 3.12 2.01
N LYS A 76 3.27 4.09 1.28
CA LYS A 76 3.12 4.20 -0.18
C LYS A 76 4.47 4.11 -0.83
N TYR A 77 4.62 3.19 -1.78
CA TYR A 77 5.86 2.99 -2.51
C TYR A 77 5.57 2.45 -3.89
N ASN A 78 6.21 3.01 -4.92
CA ASN A 78 6.10 2.57 -6.32
C ASN A 78 4.65 2.33 -6.81
N ARG A 79 3.78 3.34 -6.62
CA ARG A 79 2.35 3.29 -7.02
C ARG A 79 1.56 2.14 -6.39
N ALA A 80 2.00 1.67 -5.23
CA ALA A 80 1.28 0.71 -4.42
C ALA A 80 1.14 1.23 -2.99
N THR A 81 0.02 0.90 -2.38
CA THR A 81 -0.27 1.11 -0.97
C THR A 81 -0.03 -0.20 -0.23
N TYR A 82 0.74 -0.15 0.85
CA TYR A 82 1.06 -1.29 1.69
C TYR A 82 0.52 -1.09 3.10
N LEU A 83 -0.13 -2.12 3.65
CA LEU A 83 -0.60 -2.12 5.04
C LEU A 83 0.12 -3.23 5.81
N PHE A 84 0.86 -2.85 6.84
CA PHE A 84 1.48 -3.76 7.80
C PHE A 84 0.56 -3.88 8.99
N THR A 85 0.06 -5.07 9.28
CA THR A 85 -0.97 -5.27 10.31
C THR A 85 -0.63 -6.39 11.27
N VAL A 86 -1.09 -6.29 12.50
CA VAL A 86 -0.90 -7.33 13.52
C VAL A 86 -2.06 -7.37 14.52
N GLY A 87 -2.54 -8.56 14.83
CA GLY A 87 -3.42 -8.81 15.98
C GLY A 87 -2.62 -8.69 17.28
N MET A 88 -2.99 -7.74 18.14
CA MET A 88 -2.16 -7.36 19.28
C MET A 88 -2.38 -8.22 20.53
N ARG A 89 -3.15 -9.31 20.45
CA ARG A 89 -3.45 -10.18 21.60
C ARG A 89 -3.57 -11.65 21.22
N ASN A 90 -3.49 -12.50 22.25
CA ASN A 90 -3.77 -13.92 22.17
C ASN A 90 -5.29 -14.17 22.10
N GLY A 91 -5.88 -13.93 20.93
CA GLY A 91 -7.29 -14.13 20.67
C GLY A 91 -7.61 -13.86 19.21
N SER A 92 -8.86 -14.10 18.80
CA SER A 92 -9.30 -13.86 17.43
C SER A 92 -10.20 -12.63 17.29
N THR A 93 -10.11 -11.97 16.14
CA THR A 93 -11.01 -10.88 15.74
C THR A 93 -11.13 -10.84 14.23
N SER A 94 -12.16 -10.18 13.72
CA SER A 94 -12.14 -9.73 12.33
C SER A 94 -11.94 -8.22 12.32
N ALA A 95 -11.02 -7.75 11.49
CA ALA A 95 -10.72 -6.34 11.35
C ALA A 95 -11.27 -5.81 10.02
N THR A 96 -11.95 -4.68 10.09
CA THR A 96 -12.38 -3.94 8.91
C THR A 96 -11.43 -2.76 8.69
N PHE A 97 -10.89 -2.68 7.49
CA PHE A 97 -9.97 -1.64 7.05
C PHE A 97 -10.70 -0.70 6.09
N THR A 98 -10.53 0.60 6.29
CA THR A 98 -10.99 1.65 5.37
C THR A 98 -9.77 2.47 4.94
N VAL A 99 -9.25 2.19 3.76
CA VAL A 99 -8.10 2.88 3.18
C VAL A 99 -8.58 4.13 2.45
N LEU A 100 -8.09 5.29 2.86
CA LEU A 100 -8.52 6.57 2.30
C LEU A 100 -7.94 6.78 0.89
N GLY A 101 -8.75 7.34 -0.01
CA GLY A 101 -8.35 7.63 -1.39
C GLY A 101 -8.40 6.44 -2.35
N LEU A 102 -8.83 5.25 -1.90
CA LEU A 102 -9.13 4.13 -2.79
C LEU A 102 -10.62 4.13 -3.15
N ALA A 103 -10.90 4.17 -4.45
CA ALA A 103 -12.26 4.12 -5.00
C ALA A 103 -12.47 2.86 -5.86
N GLY A 104 -13.73 2.45 -6.01
CA GLY A 104 -14.11 1.29 -6.80
C GLY A 104 -13.58 -0.03 -6.24
N GLU A 105 -13.53 -1.04 -7.10
CA GLU A 105 -13.09 -2.38 -6.72
C GLU A 105 -11.58 -2.56 -6.93
N ASN A 106 -10.85 -2.98 -5.89
CA ASN A 106 -9.41 -3.19 -5.95
C ASN A 106 -9.07 -4.56 -5.37
N ASN A 107 -8.13 -5.27 -6.01
CA ASN A 107 -7.59 -6.49 -5.45
C ASN A 107 -6.54 -6.14 -4.41
N VAL A 108 -6.77 -6.61 -3.18
CA VAL A 108 -5.83 -6.52 -2.07
C VAL A 108 -5.07 -7.84 -2.01
N GLU A 109 -3.80 -7.82 -2.40
CA GLU A 109 -2.92 -8.98 -2.31
C GLU A 109 -2.45 -9.15 -0.86
N VAL A 110 -2.52 -10.38 -0.32
CA VAL A 110 -1.98 -10.70 0.99
C VAL A 110 -0.61 -11.36 0.82
N LEU A 111 0.45 -10.57 1.05
CA LEU A 111 1.82 -10.93 0.72
C LEU A 111 2.30 -12.12 1.56
N GLY A 112 2.57 -13.23 0.87
CA GLY A 112 3.07 -14.48 1.46
C GLY A 112 1.99 -15.46 1.88
N GLU A 113 0.72 -15.22 1.52
CA GLU A 113 -0.42 -16.07 1.88
C GLU A 113 -1.22 -16.60 0.67
N ASP A 114 -0.71 -16.39 -0.55
CA ASP A 114 -1.30 -16.88 -1.81
C ASP A 114 -2.81 -16.61 -1.95
N ARG A 115 -3.27 -15.46 -1.43
CA ARG A 115 -4.67 -15.07 -1.45
C ARG A 115 -4.86 -13.59 -1.72
N THR A 116 -6.04 -13.25 -2.24
CA THR A 116 -6.47 -11.87 -2.50
C THR A 116 -7.83 -11.59 -1.88
N ILE A 117 -8.04 -10.37 -1.41
CA ILE A 117 -9.32 -9.89 -0.89
C ILE A 117 -9.83 -8.77 -1.79
N LEU A 118 -11.13 -8.78 -2.10
CA LEU A 118 -11.74 -7.68 -2.84
C LEU A 118 -12.00 -6.50 -1.91
N SER A 119 -11.39 -5.36 -2.18
CA SER A 119 -11.76 -4.09 -1.55
C SER A 119 -12.79 -3.36 -2.39
N LYS A 120 -13.85 -2.86 -1.75
CA LYS A 120 -14.88 -2.02 -2.37
C LYS A 120 -14.83 -0.63 -1.76
N ASN A 121 -14.53 0.38 -2.58
CA ASN A 121 -14.38 1.78 -2.16
C ASN A 121 -13.42 1.94 -0.98
N GLY A 122 -12.28 1.23 -1.03
CA GLY A 122 -11.26 1.27 0.00
C GLY A 122 -11.57 0.44 1.25
N VAL A 123 -12.74 -0.20 1.32
CA VAL A 123 -13.15 -1.03 2.46
C VAL A 123 -12.89 -2.51 2.17
N PHE A 124 -12.26 -3.21 3.11
CA PHE A 124 -12.15 -4.68 3.10
C PHE A 124 -12.05 -5.23 4.53
N LYS A 125 -12.28 -6.53 4.71
CA LYS A 125 -12.27 -7.21 6.01
C LYS A 125 -11.36 -8.43 5.95
N ASP A 126 -10.67 -8.71 7.05
CA ASP A 126 -9.87 -9.93 7.21
C ASP A 126 -9.95 -10.47 8.65
N LYS A 127 -9.69 -11.77 8.81
CA LYS A 127 -9.70 -12.46 10.10
C LYS A 127 -8.27 -12.56 10.65
N PHE A 128 -8.11 -12.25 11.93
CA PHE A 128 -6.88 -12.42 12.68
C PHE A 128 -7.11 -13.45 13.80
N ASN A 129 -6.25 -14.45 13.90
CA ASN A 129 -6.11 -15.30 15.08
C ASN A 129 -5.06 -14.72 16.03
N ALA A 130 -4.70 -15.51 17.05
CA ALA A 130 -3.76 -15.10 18.08
C ALA A 130 -2.42 -14.64 17.49
N TRP A 131 -2.09 -13.36 17.68
CA TRP A 131 -0.85 -12.74 17.23
C TRP A 131 -0.62 -12.74 15.71
N ASP A 132 -1.66 -12.97 14.91
CA ASP A 132 -1.54 -13.05 13.45
C ASP A 132 -1.02 -11.74 12.85
N VAL A 133 -0.23 -11.89 11.78
CA VAL A 133 0.36 -10.78 11.01
C VAL A 133 -0.04 -10.94 9.56
N HIS A 134 -0.71 -9.94 9.01
CA HIS A 134 -1.02 -9.86 7.59
C HIS A 134 -0.34 -8.63 6.98
N LEU A 135 0.20 -8.80 5.78
CA LEU A 135 0.80 -7.73 5.00
C LEU A 135 0.05 -7.60 3.69
N TYR A 136 -0.54 -6.44 3.46
CA TYR A 136 -1.34 -6.21 2.28
C TYR A 136 -0.62 -5.31 1.27
N ARG A 137 -0.85 -5.56 -0.02
CA ARG A 137 -0.46 -4.69 -1.13
C ARG A 137 -1.66 -4.40 -2.01
N ILE A 138 -1.85 -3.12 -2.32
CA ILE A 138 -2.89 -2.63 -3.23
C ILE A 138 -2.21 -1.78 -4.30
N ASN A 139 -2.23 -2.23 -5.55
CA ASN A 139 -1.70 -1.45 -6.65
C ASN A 139 -2.67 -0.32 -7.01
N GLU A 140 -2.19 0.91 -7.15
CA GLU A 140 -3.01 2.03 -7.61
C GLU A 140 -3.37 1.79 -9.08
N LYS A 141 -4.67 1.83 -9.41
CA LYS A 141 -5.10 1.79 -10.81
C LYS A 141 -4.57 3.01 -11.54
N ARG A 142 -4.12 2.85 -12.79
CA ARG A 142 -3.94 4.02 -13.67
C ARG A 142 -5.32 4.67 -13.79
N GLN A 143 -5.47 5.87 -13.24
CA GLN A 143 -6.45 6.78 -13.80
C GLN A 143 -5.85 7.23 -15.13
N ASP A 144 -6.31 6.62 -16.22
CA ASP A 144 -6.09 7.21 -17.53
C ASP A 144 -6.80 8.56 -17.47
N LEU A 145 -6.02 9.65 -17.44
CA LEU A 145 -6.52 11.00 -17.56
C LEU A 145 -7.11 11.12 -18.98
N ARG A 146 -8.33 10.63 -19.18
CA ARG A 146 -9.11 10.95 -20.38
C ARG A 146 -9.40 12.42 -20.25
N LEU A 147 -8.58 13.25 -20.90
CA LEU A 147 -8.93 14.64 -21.17
C LEU A 147 -10.37 14.64 -21.71
N PRO A 148 -11.28 15.46 -21.17
CA PRO A 148 -12.61 15.55 -21.72
C PRO A 148 -12.45 15.81 -23.22
N ARG A 149 -13.05 14.93 -24.03
CA ARG A 149 -13.05 15.06 -25.48
C ARG A 149 -13.57 16.47 -25.75
N ALA A 150 -12.69 17.36 -26.22
CA ALA A 150 -13.11 18.70 -26.61
C ALA A 150 -14.32 18.53 -27.51
N MET A 151 -15.42 19.20 -27.19
CA MET A 151 -16.61 19.19 -28.02
C MET A 151 -16.17 19.63 -29.41
N GLU A 152 -16.15 18.70 -30.36
CA GLU A 152 -16.01 19.03 -31.77
C GLU A 152 -17.16 19.98 -32.11
N PRO A 153 -16.89 21.20 -32.61
CA PRO A 153 -17.96 22.04 -33.10
C PRO A 153 -18.61 21.32 -34.27
N GLN A 154 -19.90 20.96 -34.13
CA GLN A 154 -20.70 20.54 -35.26
C GLN A 154 -20.90 21.74 -36.18
N ILE A 155 -20.05 21.85 -37.19
CA ILE A 155 -20.24 22.79 -38.29
C ILE A 155 -21.41 22.26 -39.13
N ASN A 156 -22.61 22.77 -38.86
CA ASN A 156 -23.73 22.67 -39.79
C ASN A 156 -23.44 23.57 -40.99
N VAL A 157 -22.98 22.96 -42.09
CA VAL A 157 -22.87 23.65 -43.38
C VAL A 157 -24.26 23.71 -44.02
N THR A 158 -25.08 24.66 -43.60
CA THR A 158 -26.19 25.13 -44.43
C THR A 158 -25.68 26.29 -45.27
N ARG A 159 -25.48 26.02 -46.56
CA ARG A 159 -25.11 27.02 -47.55
C ARG A 159 -26.09 28.20 -47.51
N ASN A 160 -25.58 29.39 -47.23
CA ASN A 160 -26.04 30.62 -47.88
C ASN A 160 -24.84 31.57 -47.97
N LEU A 161 -24.32 31.70 -49.18
CA LEU A 161 -23.27 32.62 -49.56
C LEU A 161 -23.82 34.05 -49.56
N THR A 162 -23.40 34.85 -48.59
CA THR A 162 -23.45 36.31 -48.69
C THR A 162 -22.02 36.81 -48.81
N TYR A 163 -21.69 37.31 -50.00
CA TYR A 163 -20.73 38.36 -50.34
C TYR A 163 -19.38 38.46 -49.58
N LEU A 164 -18.32 38.30 -50.39
CA LEU A 164 -17.10 39.11 -50.45
C LEU A 164 -16.53 39.66 -49.13
N ASN A 165 -15.33 39.23 -48.74
CA ASN A 165 -14.11 39.97 -49.11
C ASN A 165 -12.81 39.27 -48.70
N HIS A 166 -11.80 39.58 -49.50
CA HIS A 166 -10.41 39.12 -49.46
C HIS A 166 -9.72 39.34 -48.10
N ALA A 167 -9.14 38.25 -47.60
CA ALA A 167 -7.74 38.04 -47.28
C ALA A 167 -6.87 39.14 -46.60
N ILE A 168 -5.94 38.58 -45.81
CA ILE A 168 -4.54 38.96 -45.51
C ILE A 168 -4.24 39.67 -44.17
N PHE A 169 -3.21 39.09 -43.51
CA PHE A 169 -2.18 39.63 -42.59
C PHE A 169 -2.22 39.09 -41.14
N TYR A 170 -1.41 38.06 -40.83
CA TYR A 170 -0.01 38.11 -40.34
C TYR A 170 0.13 38.58 -38.88
N ARG A 171 0.66 37.72 -37.99
CA ARG A 171 2.06 37.76 -37.50
C ARG A 171 2.25 36.85 -36.28
N ALA A 172 3.35 36.11 -36.32
CA ALA A 172 4.00 35.51 -35.15
C ALA A 172 4.85 36.55 -34.39
N PHE A 173 5.27 36.13 -33.18
CA PHE A 173 6.39 36.58 -32.32
C PHE A 173 6.11 37.41 -31.04
N THR A 174 6.52 36.78 -29.90
CA THR A 174 7.20 37.30 -28.67
C THR A 174 6.48 38.28 -27.74
N GLY A 175 6.68 38.30 -26.41
CA GLY A 175 7.59 37.60 -25.50
C GLY A 175 7.50 38.23 -24.08
N TYR A 176 8.08 37.54 -23.08
CA TYR A 176 8.58 37.96 -21.75
C TYR A 176 7.78 38.91 -20.85
N PHE A 177 7.45 38.42 -19.64
CA PHE A 177 8.09 38.81 -18.35
C PHE A 177 8.12 37.61 -17.42
#